data_AF-A0A1I7SGS0-F1
#
_entry.id   AF-A0A1I7SGS0-F1
#
_cell.length_a   1.000
_cell.length_b   1.000
_cell.length_c   1.000
_cell.angle_alpha   90.00
_cell.angle_beta   90.00
_cell.angle_gamma   90.00
#
_symmetry.space_group_name_H-M   'P 1'
#
loop_
_entity.id
_entity.type
_entity.pdbx_description
1 polymer ?
#
loop_
_entity_poly.entity_id
_entity_poly.type
_entity_poly.pdbx_seq_one_letter_code
_entity_poly.pdbx_strand_id
1 'polypeptide(L)'
;MGVDQFKPFPHYKPGPFAKAVSFALAQAMPDCYWDVDFDGVLGLNLIHSKNLPSPMMALLAQGGFAKKILTFFVLKPSPINLVDGVVTVGDIDEKCEVPEVIWPVFRNMGWIFRIPEFRVNGRQFPDSGTIYT
;
A
#
# COMPACT_ATOMS: atom_id res chain seq x y z
N MET A 1 18.05 -12.75 -3.91
CA MET A 1 17.47 -11.49 -4.42
C MET A 1 17.51 -11.55 -5.93
N GLY A 2 16.47 -11.02 -6.58
CA GLY A 2 16.42 -10.80 -8.02
C GLY A 2 16.42 -9.32 -8.35
N VAL A 3 16.76 -8.99 -9.59
CA VAL A 3 16.64 -7.65 -10.16
C VAL A 3 15.94 -7.79 -11.50
N ASP A 4 14.83 -7.10 -11.69
CA ASP A 4 14.05 -7.17 -12.92
C ASP A 4 13.22 -5.88 -13.15
N GLN A 5 12.44 -5.86 -14.21
CA GLN A 5 11.45 -4.82 -14.49
C GLN A 5 10.21 -5.01 -13.63
N PHE A 6 9.73 -3.91 -13.03
CA PHE A 6 8.45 -3.88 -12.32
C PHE A 6 7.39 -3.16 -13.16
N LYS A 7 6.24 -3.80 -13.34
CA LYS A 7 5.06 -3.24 -14.01
C LYS A 7 3.81 -3.55 -13.15
N PRO A 8 3.18 -2.56 -12.50
CA PRO A 8 2.06 -2.80 -11.57
C PRO A 8 0.73 -3.07 -12.27
N PHE A 9 0.64 -2.87 -13.59
CA PHE A 9 -0.57 -3.00 -14.38
C PHE A 9 -0.49 -4.19 -15.34
N PRO A 10 -1.64 -4.68 -15.86
CA PRO A 10 -1.66 -5.85 -16.73
C PRO A 10 -0.65 -5.79 -17.87
N HIS A 11 0.05 -6.89 -18.11
CA HIS A 11 1.18 -6.95 -19.04
C HIS A 11 0.81 -6.52 -20.47
N TYR A 12 -0.43 -6.78 -20.89
CA TYR A 12 -0.94 -6.50 -22.25
C TYR A 12 -1.30 -5.04 -22.52
N LYS A 13 -1.39 -4.18 -21.48
CA LYS A 13 -1.64 -2.73 -21.67
C LYS A 13 -0.34 -1.94 -21.57
N PRO A 14 -0.10 -0.95 -22.45
CA PRO A 14 0.93 0.06 -22.19
C PRO A 14 0.71 0.71 -20.83
N GLY A 15 1.78 0.98 -20.10
CA GLY A 15 1.69 1.54 -18.76
C GLY A 15 3.07 1.83 -18.18
N PRO A 16 3.12 2.57 -17.07
CA PRO A 16 4.36 2.92 -16.42
C PRO A 16 5.04 1.66 -15.89
N PHE A 17 6.36 1.67 -15.94
CA PHE A 17 7.21 0.59 -15.46
C PHE A 17 8.48 1.19 -14.86
N ALA A 18 9.13 0.42 -13.99
CA ALA A 18 10.42 0.76 -13.44
C ALA A 18 11.44 -0.30 -13.85
N LYS A 19 12.59 0.13 -14.34
CA LYS A 19 13.72 -0.76 -14.63
C LYS A 19 14.53 -1.02 -13.37
N ALA A 20 15.22 -2.16 -13.35
CA ALA A 20 16.21 -2.52 -12.32
C ALA A 20 15.66 -2.44 -10.88
N VAL A 21 14.46 -2.98 -10.67
CA VAL A 21 13.85 -3.08 -9.34
C VAL A 21 14.37 -4.34 -8.65
N SER A 22 14.90 -4.17 -7.45
CA SER A 22 15.32 -5.28 -6.60
C SER A 22 14.12 -5.88 -5.87
N PHE A 23 14.06 -7.20 -5.79
CA PHE A 23 13.03 -7.92 -5.06
C PHE A 23 13.59 -9.17 -4.36
N ALA A 24 12.86 -9.61 -3.33
CA ALA A 24 13.18 -10.84 -2.62
C ALA A 24 12.63 -12.04 -3.39
N LEU A 25 13.45 -13.09 -3.52
CA LEU A 25 13.01 -14.41 -3.96
C LEU A 25 12.79 -15.23 -2.70
N ALA A 26 11.54 -15.56 -2.40
CA ALA A 26 11.20 -16.39 -1.25
C ALA A 26 11.60 -17.85 -1.54
N GLN A 27 12.43 -18.42 -0.69
CA GLN A 27 12.80 -19.85 -0.75
C GLN A 27 11.88 -20.72 0.13
N ALA A 28 11.22 -20.09 1.09
CA ALA A 28 10.21 -20.67 1.95
C ALA A 28 9.20 -19.57 2.29
N MET A 29 7.92 -19.93 2.36
CA MET A 29 6.86 -19.06 2.84
C MET A 29 6.44 -19.48 4.25
N PRO A 30 6.10 -18.53 5.15
CA PRO A 30 5.47 -18.86 6.43
C PRO A 30 4.13 -19.58 6.22
N ASP A 31 3.71 -20.42 7.17
CA ASP A 31 2.50 -21.24 7.01
C ASP A 31 1.22 -20.44 6.76
N CYS A 32 1.13 -19.21 7.29
CA CYS A 32 -0.02 -18.32 7.07
C CYS A 32 -0.21 -17.87 5.62
N TYR A 33 0.77 -18.10 4.73
CA TYR A 33 0.66 -17.81 3.30
C TYR A 33 -0.01 -18.94 2.52
N TRP A 34 -0.28 -20.10 3.13
CA TRP A 34 -1.02 -21.17 2.46
C TRP A 34 -2.53 -20.90 2.36
N ASP A 35 -3.05 -20.03 3.24
CA ASP A 35 -4.49 -19.72 3.33
C ASP A 35 -4.90 -18.50 2.47
N VAL A 36 -3.98 -17.94 1.68
CA VAL A 36 -4.22 -16.73 0.88
C VAL A 36 -4.08 -17.01 -0.61
N ASP A 37 -5.00 -16.46 -1.40
CA ASP A 37 -5.06 -16.67 -2.86
C ASP A 37 -4.24 -15.63 -3.62
N PHE A 38 -2.98 -15.40 -3.19
CA PHE A 38 -2.05 -14.51 -3.87
C PHE A 38 -0.63 -15.10 -3.94
N ASP A 39 0.07 -14.82 -5.04
CA ASP A 39 1.40 -15.39 -5.31
C ASP A 39 2.54 -14.67 -4.55
N GLY A 40 2.28 -13.50 -4.00
CA GLY A 40 3.28 -12.72 -3.30
C GLY A 40 2.77 -11.38 -2.77
N VAL A 41 3.69 -10.60 -2.20
CA VAL A 41 3.36 -9.34 -1.53
C VAL A 41 4.14 -8.20 -2.16
N LEU A 42 3.40 -7.14 -2.52
CA LEU A 42 3.96 -5.87 -2.92
C LEU A 42 3.96 -4.90 -1.73
N GLY A 43 5.15 -4.57 -1.22
CA GLY A 43 5.30 -3.55 -0.18
C GLY A 43 5.02 -2.14 -0.72
N LEU A 44 4.03 -1.45 -0.15
CA LEU A 44 3.61 -0.10 -0.53
C LEU A 44 4.18 1.01 0.37
N ASN A 45 5.21 0.68 1.15
CA ASN A 45 5.81 1.65 2.04
C ASN A 45 6.68 2.66 1.26
N LEU A 46 6.70 3.92 1.71
CA LEU A 46 7.41 5.03 1.08
C LEU A 46 8.89 5.11 1.49
N ILE A 47 9.39 4.12 2.24
CA ILE A 47 10.71 4.19 2.88
C ILE A 47 11.66 3.21 2.24
N HIS A 48 12.91 3.66 2.14
CA HIS A 48 14.07 2.85 1.81
C HIS A 48 14.45 2.00 3.03
N SER A 49 13.81 0.85 3.23
CA SER A 49 14.34 -0.09 4.21
C SER A 49 15.65 -0.67 3.66
N LYS A 50 16.74 -0.60 4.42
CA LYS A 50 18.05 -1.19 4.05
C LYS A 50 18.61 -0.70 2.69
N ASN A 51 18.40 0.58 2.35
CA ASN A 51 18.85 1.20 1.07
C ASN A 51 18.24 0.59 -0.21
N LEU A 52 17.23 -0.27 -0.11
CA LEU A 52 16.50 -0.78 -1.27
C LEU A 52 15.19 0.02 -1.41
N PRO A 53 15.00 0.78 -2.50
CA PRO A 53 13.72 1.43 -2.76
C PRO A 53 12.65 0.36 -2.97
N SER A 54 11.45 0.58 -2.40
CA SER A 54 10.30 -0.27 -2.73
C SER A 54 10.00 -0.19 -4.23
N PRO A 55 9.38 -1.21 -4.85
CA PRO A 55 9.05 -1.18 -6.27
C PRO A 55 8.23 0.06 -6.67
N MET A 56 7.32 0.50 -5.80
CA MET A 56 6.56 1.74 -6.00
C MET A 56 7.42 2.99 -5.93
N MET A 57 8.40 3.06 -5.02
CA MET A 57 9.35 4.18 -4.98
C MET A 57 10.26 4.20 -6.20
N ALA A 58 10.71 3.03 -6.68
CA ALA A 58 11.48 2.93 -7.92
C ALA A 58 10.67 3.44 -9.12
N LEU A 59 9.39 3.09 -9.18
CA LEU A 59 8.46 3.55 -10.21
C LEU A 59 8.22 5.07 -10.15
N LEU A 60 8.03 5.63 -8.97
CA LEU A 60 7.88 7.08 -8.77
C LEU A 60 9.16 7.84 -9.11
N ALA A 61 10.33 7.31 -8.76
CA ALA A 61 11.63 7.93 -9.05
C ALA A 61 11.92 7.99 -10.55
N GLN A 62 11.39 7.03 -11.33
CA GLN A 62 11.53 6.97 -12.78
C GLN A 62 10.41 7.73 -13.52
N GLY A 63 9.61 8.53 -12.81
CA GLY A 63 8.56 9.35 -13.42
C GLY A 63 7.32 8.56 -13.87
N GLY A 64 7.07 7.39 -13.27
CA GLY A 64 5.94 6.53 -13.65
C GLY A 64 4.56 7.16 -13.42
N PHE A 65 4.44 8.18 -12.55
CA PHE A 65 3.19 8.86 -12.24
C PHE A 65 3.38 10.36 -12.05
N ALA A 66 2.38 11.14 -12.48
CA ALA A 66 2.39 12.59 -12.34
C ALA A 66 2.21 13.04 -10.88
N LYS A 67 1.29 12.40 -10.13
CA LYS A 67 1.08 12.66 -8.71
C LYS A 67 1.62 11.49 -7.88
N LYS A 68 2.16 11.79 -6.70
CA LYS A 68 2.70 10.80 -5.76
C LYS A 68 1.63 10.39 -4.74
N ILE A 69 0.48 9.93 -5.23
CA ILE A 69 -0.66 9.53 -4.39
C ILE A 69 -1.09 8.10 -4.73
N LEU A 70 -1.55 7.37 -3.72
CA LEU A 70 -2.20 6.08 -3.84
C LEU A 70 -3.53 6.16 -3.11
N THR A 71 -4.61 5.72 -3.74
CA THR A 71 -5.95 5.68 -3.16
C THR A 71 -6.47 4.26 -3.19
N PHE A 72 -7.06 3.82 -2.07
CA PHE A 72 -7.63 2.49 -1.90
C PHE A 72 -9.12 2.63 -1.68
N PHE A 73 -9.91 2.09 -2.59
CA PHE A 73 -11.33 1.88 -2.41
C PHE A 73 -11.55 0.40 -2.13
N VAL A 74 -12.07 0.04 -0.96
CA VAL A 74 -12.27 -1.36 -0.55
C VAL A 74 -13.73 -1.56 -0.18
N LEU A 75 -14.39 -2.51 -0.85
CA LEU A 75 -15.76 -2.88 -0.55
C LEU A 75 -15.79 -3.89 0.60
N LYS A 76 -16.91 -3.92 1.32
CA LYS A 76 -17.18 -5.04 2.22
C LYS A 76 -17.28 -6.32 1.39
N PRO A 77 -16.66 -7.43 1.84
CA PRO A 77 -16.75 -8.71 1.14
C PRO A 77 -18.21 -9.10 0.91
N SER A 78 -18.53 -9.46 -0.33
CA SER A 78 -19.88 -9.85 -0.72
C SER A 78 -19.81 -10.76 -1.95
N PRO A 79 -20.58 -11.85 -2.02
CA PRO A 79 -20.55 -12.78 -3.14
C PRO A 79 -21.05 -12.17 -4.46
N ILE A 80 -21.71 -11.00 -4.41
CA ILE A 80 -22.18 -10.27 -5.59
C ILE A 80 -21.22 -9.19 -6.07
N ASN A 81 -20.10 -8.96 -5.36
CA ASN A 81 -19.10 -8.01 -5.81
C ASN A 81 -18.41 -8.54 -7.06
N LEU A 82 -18.43 -7.76 -8.15
CA LEU A 82 -17.62 -8.06 -9.33
C LEU A 82 -16.12 -7.78 -9.08
N VAL A 83 -15.83 -6.83 -8.18
CA VAL A 83 -14.49 -6.46 -7.72
C VAL A 83 -14.56 -6.17 -6.22
N ASP A 84 -13.55 -6.59 -5.44
CA ASP A 84 -13.52 -6.34 -3.99
C ASP A 84 -12.96 -4.96 -3.63
N GLY A 85 -12.29 -4.31 -4.59
CA GLY A 85 -11.72 -2.99 -4.40
C GLY A 85 -10.95 -2.50 -5.61
N VAL A 86 -10.44 -1.28 -5.51
CA VAL A 86 -9.61 -0.63 -6.51
C VAL A 86 -8.44 0.05 -5.81
N VAL A 87 -7.25 -0.14 -6.37
CA VAL A 87 -6.07 0.66 -6.06
C VAL A 87 -5.86 1.64 -7.21
N THR A 88 -6.05 2.92 -6.94
CA THR A 88 -5.81 3.99 -7.90
C THR A 88 -4.45 4.60 -7.61
N VAL A 89 -3.64 4.75 -8.67
CA VAL A 89 -2.26 5.22 -8.58
C VAL A 89 -2.11 6.53 -9.33
N GLY A 90 -1.59 7.55 -8.63
CA GLY A 90 -1.36 8.87 -9.21
C GLY A 90 -2.61 9.75 -9.30
N ASP A 91 -3.74 9.32 -8.72
CA ASP A 91 -4.91 10.17 -8.52
C ASP A 91 -5.76 9.75 -7.32
N ILE A 92 -6.74 10.59 -6.97
CA ILE A 92 -7.83 10.23 -6.06
C ILE A 92 -8.87 9.46 -6.87
N ASP A 93 -9.28 8.28 -6.38
CA ASP A 93 -10.31 7.48 -7.02
C ASP A 93 -11.65 8.20 -7.04
N GLU A 94 -12.33 8.22 -8.18
CA GLU A 94 -13.64 8.89 -8.34
C GLU A 94 -14.74 8.28 -7.46
N LYS A 95 -14.57 7.02 -7.01
CA LYS A 95 -15.49 6.35 -6.07
C LYS A 95 -15.26 6.79 -4.62
N CYS A 96 -14.14 7.44 -4.33
CA CYS A 96 -13.88 8.02 -3.02
C CYS A 96 -14.41 9.45 -2.97
N GLU A 97 -15.05 9.81 -1.86
CA GLU A 97 -15.31 11.21 -1.56
C GLU A 97 -13.98 11.96 -1.42
N VAL A 98 -13.97 13.23 -1.84
CA VAL A 98 -12.79 14.08 -1.69
C VAL A 98 -12.48 14.21 -0.20
N PRO A 99 -11.25 13.90 0.25
CA PRO A 99 -10.94 13.91 1.67
C PRO A 99 -11.03 15.34 2.23
N GLU A 100 -11.87 15.53 3.25
CA GLU A 100 -12.01 16.81 3.96
C GLU A 100 -10.84 17.08 4.92
N VAL A 101 -10.17 16.01 5.37
CA VAL A 101 -9.09 16.08 6.36
C VAL A 101 -7.89 15.28 5.89
N ILE A 102 -6.71 15.90 5.96
CA ILE A 102 -5.43 15.27 5.66
C ILE A 102 -4.62 15.16 6.96
N TRP A 103 -4.33 13.93 7.38
CA TRP A 103 -3.50 13.68 8.55
C TRP A 103 -2.02 13.56 8.15
N PRO A 104 -1.12 14.36 8.74
CA PRO A 104 0.30 14.25 8.45
C PRO A 104 0.86 12.93 8.99
N VAL A 105 1.79 12.34 8.23
CA VAL A 105 2.55 11.17 8.67
C VAL A 105 3.45 11.57 9.85
N PHE A 106 3.33 10.88 10.97
CA PHE A 106 4.04 11.15 12.22
C PHE A 106 5.49 10.66 12.22
N ARG A 107 5.76 9.53 11.56
CA ARG A 107 7.12 8.96 11.44
C ARG A 107 7.37 8.45 10.04
N ASN A 108 8.57 8.70 9.52
CA ASN A 108 9.04 8.14 8.26
C ASN A 108 9.43 6.65 8.38
N MET A 109 8.61 5.85 9.09
CA MET A 109 8.74 4.39 9.25
C MET A 109 7.55 3.62 8.62
N GLY A 110 6.49 4.33 8.25
CA GLY A 110 5.34 3.77 7.54
C GLY A 110 4.25 4.83 7.34
N TRP A 111 3.07 4.37 6.92
CA TRP A 111 1.83 5.16 6.92
C TRP A 111 1.30 5.29 8.35
N ILE A 112 2.06 5.96 9.22
CA ILE A 112 1.77 6.12 10.65
C ILE A 112 1.31 7.56 10.90
N PHE A 113 0.13 7.75 11.48
CA PHE A 113 -0.41 9.06 11.85
C PHE A 113 -0.90 9.05 13.30
N ARG A 114 -1.02 10.25 13.90
CA ARG A 114 -1.50 10.38 15.28
C ARG A 114 -3.02 10.40 15.30
N ILE A 115 -3.61 9.56 16.14
CA ILE A 115 -5.04 9.56 16.43
C ILE A 115 -5.23 10.29 17.77
N PRO A 116 -5.85 11.48 17.79
CA PRO A 116 -5.96 12.26 19.04
C PRO A 116 -6.92 11.64 20.04
N GLU A 117 -7.91 10.88 19.57
CA GLU A 117 -8.91 10.25 20.41
C GLU A 117 -9.50 9.00 19.74
N PHE A 118 -9.68 7.94 20.54
CA PHE A 118 -10.39 6.72 20.13
C PHE A 118 -11.54 6.45 21.10
N ARG A 119 -12.77 6.35 20.58
CA ARG A 119 -13.98 6.08 21.36
C ARG A 119 -14.70 4.85 20.85
N VAL A 120 -15.19 4.01 21.76
CA VAL A 120 -16.15 2.93 21.45
C VAL A 120 -17.35 3.10 22.38
N ASN A 121 -18.56 3.21 21.81
CA ASN A 121 -19.81 3.39 22.57
C ASN A 121 -19.74 4.53 23.61
N GLY A 122 -19.12 5.65 23.25
CA GLY A 122 -18.96 6.83 24.12
C GLY A 122 -17.87 6.70 25.19
N ARG A 123 -17.25 5.52 25.36
CA ARG A 123 -16.09 5.33 26.23
C ARG A 123 -14.82 5.73 25.50
N GLN A 124 -14.12 6.73 26.04
CA GLN A 124 -12.80 7.12 25.58
C GLN A 124 -11.75 6.09 26.03
N PHE A 125 -10.92 5.66 25.09
CA PHE A 125 -9.73 4.88 25.36
C PHE A 125 -8.54 5.85 25.45
N PRO A 126 -7.63 5.67 26.43
CA PRO A 126 -6.48 6.54 26.56
C PRO A 126 -5.65 6.54 25.27
N ASP A 127 -5.02 7.67 24.97
CA ASP A 127 -4.10 7.89 23.84
C ASP A 127 -3.10 6.72 23.83
N SER A 128 -3.28 5.76 22.91
CA SER A 128 -2.52 4.52 22.88
C SER A 128 -1.13 4.78 22.29
N GLY A 129 -0.30 5.49 23.05
CA GLY A 129 1.15 5.28 23.02
C GLY A 129 1.53 3.88 23.52
N THR A 130 0.58 3.12 24.06
CA THR A 130 0.74 1.71 24.44
C THR A 130 0.72 0.83 23.20
N ILE A 131 1.90 0.40 22.78
CA ILE A 131 2.08 -0.72 21.85
C ILE A 131 1.59 -1.97 22.58
N TYR A 132 0.50 -2.58 22.13
CA TYR A 132 0.13 -3.93 22.56
C TYR A 132 1.00 -4.90 21.74
N THR A 133 1.98 -5.51 22.41
CA THR A 133 2.82 -6.62 21.89
C THR A 133 2.14 -7.95 22.10
#